data_AF-A0A6J1F236-F1
#
_entry.id   AF-A0A6J1F236-F1
#
_cell.length_a   1.000
_cell.length_b   1.000
_cell.length_c   1.000
_cell.angle_alpha   90.00
_cell.angle_beta   90.00
_cell.angle_gamma   90.00
#
_symmetry.space_group_name_H-M   'P 1'
#
loop_
_entity.id
_entity.type
_entity.pdbx_description
1 polymer ?
#
loop_
_entity_poly.entity_id
_entity_poly.type
_entity_poly.pdbx_seq_one_letter_code
_entity_poly.pdbx_strand_id
1 'polypeptide(L)'
;MGLISNRVERSQIKPGDHIYTYRAVFAYSHHGIFVGGSKVVHFRPQRTLNSNTDTPPDFYGSSSSNPSSCPVFPDCGFKQLNSGVVLSCLDCFLRNGSLYCFDYGVTPSVFLSRVRGGTCTTATSDSFDVVIHRAMYLLQNGFGNYNVFQNNCEDFALYCKTGLLIVDRLGVGRSGQASSVIGAPLAAILSSPLKLLMPSPVGMAVMTAGMYTMSRYATDIGVRTDVIKVAVEDLPLFLESMGSEEGEDEDEDDEEEEHEQTTTKNNEDSKMLVAR
;
A
#
# COMPACT_ATOMS: atom_id res chain seq x y z
N MET A 1 11.47 20.86 10.09
CA MET A 1 10.53 20.75 8.94
C MET A 1 9.38 21.71 9.18
N GLY A 2 8.89 22.40 8.14
CA GLY A 2 7.81 23.39 8.29
C GLY A 2 6.46 22.73 8.58
N LEU A 3 5.65 23.37 9.42
CA LEU A 3 4.29 22.91 9.81
C LEU A 3 3.32 22.79 8.62
N ILE A 4 3.65 23.35 7.46
CA ILE A 4 2.72 23.53 6.33
C ILE A 4 3.10 22.65 5.12
N SER A 5 4.37 22.27 4.96
CA SER A 5 4.80 21.46 3.83
C SER A 5 6.04 20.63 4.15
N ASN A 6 6.04 19.40 3.65
CA ASN A 6 7.16 18.47 3.67
C ASN A 6 8.18 18.73 2.55
N ARG A 7 7.98 19.80 1.75
CA ARG A 7 8.88 20.14 0.66
C ARG A 7 10.24 20.52 1.22
N VAL A 8 11.29 19.97 0.62
CA VAL A 8 12.68 20.22 1.02
C VAL A 8 13.55 20.51 -0.19
N GLU A 9 14.66 21.20 0.05
CA GLU A 9 15.72 21.38 -0.95
C GLU A 9 16.66 20.16 -0.97
N ARG A 10 17.36 19.98 -2.09
CA ARG A 10 18.30 18.86 -2.27
C ARG A 10 19.47 18.88 -1.26
N SER A 11 19.82 20.07 -0.76
CA SER A 11 20.86 20.27 0.25
C SER A 11 20.44 19.80 1.65
N GLN A 12 19.12 19.62 1.87
CA GLN A 12 18.56 19.29 3.19
C GLN A 12 18.38 17.79 3.41
N ILE A 13 18.37 16.98 2.34
CA ILE A 13 18.22 15.53 2.43
C ILE A 13 19.55 14.84 2.75
N LYS A 14 19.47 13.77 3.52
CA LYS A 14 20.62 12.96 3.97
C LYS A 14 20.40 11.49 3.65
N PRO A 15 21.49 10.70 3.47
CA PRO A 15 21.37 9.26 3.31
C PRO A 15 20.49 8.66 4.41
N GLY A 16 19.54 7.81 4.02
CA GLY A 16 18.54 7.21 4.90
C GLY A 16 17.22 7.99 4.97
N ASP A 17 17.10 9.15 4.33
CA ASP A 17 15.83 9.88 4.26
C ASP A 17 14.84 9.17 3.34
N HIS A 18 13.60 9.04 3.82
CA HIS A 18 12.47 8.66 2.99
C HIS A 18 11.96 9.91 2.28
N ILE A 19 12.18 9.94 0.97
CA ILE A 19 11.77 11.03 0.11
C ILE A 19 10.59 10.61 -0.76
N TYR A 20 9.79 11.58 -1.18
CA TYR A 20 8.72 11.34 -2.12
C TYR A 20 8.51 12.52 -3.06
N THR A 21 7.81 12.25 -4.16
CA THR A 21 7.39 13.26 -5.13
C THR A 21 5.96 12.98 -5.57
N TYR A 22 5.15 14.03 -5.71
CA TYR A 22 3.84 13.89 -6.29
C TYR A 22 3.90 13.61 -7.80
N ARG A 23 2.90 12.89 -8.29
CA ARG A 23 2.72 12.43 -9.67
C ARG A 23 1.29 12.64 -10.13
N ALA A 24 1.09 12.68 -11.44
CA ALA A 24 -0.21 12.84 -12.09
C ALA A 24 -1.06 13.94 -11.44
N VAL A 25 -0.54 15.17 -11.40
CA VAL A 25 -1.20 16.35 -10.79
C VAL A 25 -1.68 16.08 -9.36
N PHE A 26 -0.79 15.59 -8.50
CA PHE A 26 -1.07 15.25 -7.10
C PHE A 26 -2.09 14.11 -6.91
N ALA A 27 -2.34 13.28 -7.92
CA ALA A 27 -3.16 12.08 -7.75
C ALA A 27 -2.49 11.07 -6.80
N TYR A 28 -1.16 10.92 -6.86
CA TYR A 28 -0.42 10.02 -5.98
C TYR A 28 0.99 10.53 -5.66
N SER A 29 1.63 9.93 -4.66
CA SER A 29 3.03 10.14 -4.30
C SER A 29 3.85 8.90 -4.64
N HIS A 30 5.04 9.12 -5.21
CA HIS A 30 6.03 8.07 -5.46
C HIS A 30 7.14 8.18 -4.42
N HIS A 31 7.40 7.09 -3.70
CA HIS A 31 8.22 7.04 -2.50
C HIS A 31 9.55 6.31 -2.75
N GLY A 32 10.58 6.64 -1.98
CA GLY A 32 11.90 6.00 -2.06
C GLY A 32 12.84 6.40 -0.93
N ILE A 33 13.93 5.66 -0.80
CA ILE A 33 15.00 5.91 0.17
C ILE A 33 16.17 6.57 -0.53
N PHE A 34 16.54 7.77 -0.10
CA PHE A 34 17.74 8.43 -0.57
C PHE A 34 18.98 7.76 0.02
N VAL A 35 19.89 7.28 -0.82
CA VAL A 35 21.08 6.52 -0.38
C VAL A 35 22.38 7.31 -0.51
N GLY A 36 22.30 8.62 -0.76
CA GLY A 36 23.45 9.49 -0.98
C GLY A 36 23.89 9.54 -2.44
N GLY A 37 24.84 10.45 -2.76
CA GLY A 37 25.42 10.56 -4.10
C GLY A 37 24.41 10.74 -5.23
N SER A 38 23.33 11.49 -4.97
CA SER A 38 22.19 11.70 -5.87
C SER A 38 21.47 10.40 -6.30
N LYS A 39 21.45 9.36 -5.45
CA LYS A 39 20.80 8.08 -5.74
C LYS A 39 19.66 7.78 -4.78
N VAL A 40 18.66 7.07 -5.31
CA VAL A 40 17.43 6.70 -4.63
C VAL A 40 17.12 5.25 -4.93
N VAL A 41 16.88 4.44 -3.91
CA VAL A 41 16.33 3.09 -4.05
C VAL A 41 14.83 3.17 -3.83
N HIS A 42 14.05 2.61 -4.75
CA HIS A 42 12.59 2.67 -4.67
C HIS A 42 11.93 1.50 -5.37
N PHE A 43 10.72 1.17 -4.93
CA PHE A 43 9.93 0.11 -5.55
C PHE A 43 9.12 0.62 -6.75
N ARG A 44 9.14 -0.13 -7.84
CA ARG A 44 8.32 0.03 -9.05
C ARG A 44 7.84 -1.35 -9.50
N PRO A 45 6.52 -1.63 -9.47
CA PRO A 45 6.00 -2.92 -9.91
C PRO A 45 6.47 -3.30 -11.32
N GLN A 46 6.76 -4.59 -11.52
CA GLN A 46 7.04 -5.17 -12.82
C GLN A 46 5.75 -5.17 -13.67
N ARG A 47 5.84 -4.81 -14.95
CA ARG A 47 4.75 -5.12 -15.89
C ARG A 47 4.83 -6.62 -16.20
N THR A 48 3.86 -7.40 -15.74
CA THR A 48 3.63 -8.72 -16.31
C THR A 48 3.06 -8.50 -17.72
N LEU A 49 3.77 -8.98 -18.74
CA LEU A 49 3.41 -8.74 -20.14
C LEU A 49 2.18 -9.55 -20.62
N ASN A 50 1.46 -10.20 -19.70
CA ASN A 50 0.50 -11.27 -20.01
C ASN A 50 -0.97 -10.96 -19.63
N SER A 51 -1.34 -9.70 -19.37
CA SER A 51 -2.75 -9.35 -19.18
C SER A 51 -3.30 -8.66 -20.43
N ASN A 52 -3.98 -9.44 -21.28
CA ASN A 52 -4.89 -8.96 -22.31
C ASN A 52 -6.14 -8.36 -21.64
N THR A 53 -5.99 -7.23 -20.95
CA THR A 53 -7.14 -6.45 -20.49
C THR A 53 -7.17 -5.13 -21.25
N ASP A 54 -8.18 -5.03 -22.12
CA ASP A 54 -8.56 -3.85 -22.89
C ASP A 54 -8.82 -2.67 -21.94
N THR A 55 -7.77 -1.93 -21.61
CA THR A 55 -7.86 -0.65 -20.90
C THR A 55 -7.35 0.47 -21.80
N PRO A 56 -8.08 1.59 -21.91
CA PRO A 56 -7.84 2.61 -22.93
C PRO A 56 -6.46 3.27 -22.78
N PRO A 57 -5.73 3.48 -23.89
CA PRO A 57 -4.32 3.80 -23.88
C PRO A 57 -4.06 5.31 -23.76
N ASP A 58 -4.38 5.95 -22.62
CA ASP A 58 -4.16 7.41 -22.49
C ASP A 58 -3.50 7.89 -21.16
N PHE A 59 -3.07 7.01 -20.25
CA PHE A 59 -2.55 7.46 -18.92
C PHE A 59 -1.13 7.05 -18.54
N TYR A 60 -0.44 6.28 -19.39
CA TYR A 60 0.98 6.01 -19.20
C TYR A 60 1.71 6.47 -20.45
N GLY A 61 2.67 7.38 -20.28
CA GLY A 61 3.63 7.71 -21.32
C GLY A 61 4.23 6.42 -21.85
N SER A 62 3.67 5.95 -22.96
CA SER A 62 4.18 4.88 -23.77
C SER A 62 5.43 5.43 -24.41
N SER A 63 6.55 4.96 -23.90
CA SER A 63 7.76 4.91 -24.67
C SER A 63 8.20 3.46 -24.62
N SER A 64 7.75 2.72 -25.62
CA SER A 64 8.35 1.48 -26.14
C SER A 64 9.71 1.74 -26.82
N SER A 65 10.34 2.89 -26.56
CA SER A 65 11.75 3.11 -26.82
C SER A 65 12.54 2.60 -25.61
N ASN A 66 13.70 1.96 -25.86
CA ASN A 66 14.75 1.68 -24.90
C ASN A 66 14.72 2.64 -23.69
N PRO A 67 14.81 2.14 -22.43
CA PRO A 67 14.75 3.02 -21.26
C PRO A 67 15.77 4.12 -21.51
N SER A 68 15.30 5.37 -21.58
CA SER A 68 16.16 6.54 -21.76
C SER A 68 17.29 6.39 -20.76
N SER A 69 18.47 5.96 -21.25
CA SER A 69 19.60 5.72 -20.39
C SER A 69 19.85 7.03 -19.69
N CYS A 70 19.93 7.00 -18.36
CA CYS A 70 20.22 8.22 -17.63
C CYS A 70 21.55 8.75 -18.16
N PRO A 71 21.59 9.96 -18.75
CA PRO A 71 22.79 10.42 -19.42
C PRO A 71 23.92 10.73 -18.42
N VAL A 72 23.58 10.88 -17.14
CA VAL A 72 24.49 11.32 -16.08
C VAL A 72 24.96 10.16 -15.19
N PHE A 73 24.12 9.15 -14.97
CA PHE A 73 24.39 8.06 -14.02
C PHE A 73 24.25 6.70 -14.73
N PRO A 74 25.37 6.01 -15.03
CA PRO A 74 25.36 4.73 -15.75
C PRO A 74 24.58 3.62 -15.03
N ASP A 75 24.52 3.67 -13.70
CA ASP A 75 23.83 2.72 -12.83
C ASP A 75 22.35 3.08 -12.58
N CYS A 76 21.88 4.23 -13.07
CA CYS A 76 20.49 4.63 -12.89
C CYS A 76 19.56 3.76 -13.76
N GLY A 77 18.56 3.17 -13.11
CA GLY A 77 17.68 2.16 -13.67
C GLY A 77 18.12 0.73 -13.34
N PHE A 78 19.22 0.54 -12.61
CA PHE A 78 19.66 -0.78 -12.17
C PHE A 78 18.58 -1.45 -11.30
N LYS A 79 18.30 -2.70 -11.60
CA LYS A 79 17.44 -3.59 -10.82
C LYS A 79 17.81 -5.04 -11.10
N GLN A 80 17.50 -5.92 -10.17
CA GLN A 80 17.63 -7.35 -10.38
C GLN A 80 16.52 -7.89 -11.29
N LEU A 81 16.77 -9.03 -11.92
CA LEU A 81 15.75 -9.75 -12.68
C LEU A 81 14.59 -10.12 -11.75
N ASN A 82 13.36 -9.95 -12.23
CA ASN A 82 12.13 -10.19 -11.46
C ASN A 82 11.97 -9.39 -10.16
N SER A 83 12.79 -8.36 -9.93
CA SER A 83 12.64 -7.43 -8.80
C SER A 83 11.94 -6.13 -9.22
N GLY A 84 11.00 -5.69 -8.40
CA GLY A 84 10.41 -4.34 -8.49
C GLY A 84 11.30 -3.26 -7.86
N VAL A 85 12.37 -3.61 -7.13
CA VAL A 85 13.23 -2.62 -6.47
C VAL A 85 14.25 -2.09 -7.49
N VAL A 86 14.31 -0.77 -7.63
CA VAL A 86 15.13 -0.07 -8.63
C VAL A 86 16.02 0.98 -7.95
N LEU A 87 17.28 1.04 -8.39
CA LEU A 87 18.19 2.15 -8.11
C LEU A 87 18.07 3.19 -9.22
N SER A 88 17.72 4.43 -8.87
CA SER A 88 17.66 5.55 -9.81
C SER A 88 18.47 6.73 -9.30
N CYS A 89 18.90 7.62 -10.18
CA CYS A 89 19.33 8.94 -9.75
C CYS A 89 18.14 9.78 -9.26
N LEU A 90 18.43 10.81 -8.47
CA LEU A 90 17.43 11.71 -7.90
C LEU A 90 16.61 12.41 -8.99
N ASP A 91 17.22 12.78 -10.12
CA ASP A 91 16.51 13.43 -11.23
C ASP A 91 15.52 12.49 -11.91
N CYS A 92 15.92 11.26 -12.20
CA CYS A 92 15.01 10.26 -12.77
C CYS A 92 13.92 9.86 -11.77
N PHE A 93 14.23 9.80 -10.47
CA PHE A 93 13.25 9.58 -9.41
C PHE A 93 12.24 10.72 -9.34
N LEU A 94 12.67 11.98 -9.43
CA LEU A 94 11.82 13.18 -9.35
C LEU A 94 11.10 13.50 -10.66
N ARG A 95 11.66 13.13 -11.81
CA ARG A 95 11.24 13.64 -13.13
C ARG A 95 11.18 15.17 -13.07
N ASN A 96 10.01 15.75 -13.28
CA ASN A 96 9.75 17.19 -13.15
C ASN A 96 9.02 17.54 -11.85
N GLY A 97 8.97 16.61 -10.89
CA GLY A 97 8.27 16.77 -9.61
C GLY A 97 9.11 17.52 -8.57
N SER A 98 8.43 18.00 -7.53
CA SER A 98 9.09 18.58 -6.35
C SER A 98 9.53 17.49 -5.37
N LEU A 99 10.61 17.77 -4.65
CA LEU A 99 11.17 16.89 -3.62
C LEU A 99 10.49 17.17 -2.26
N TYR A 100 10.06 16.10 -1.61
CA TYR A 100 9.51 16.12 -0.26
C TYR A 100 10.18 15.06 0.60
N CYS A 101 10.21 15.29 1.92
CA CYS A 101 10.72 14.34 2.90
C CYS A 101 9.59 13.89 3.83
N PHE A 102 9.47 12.58 4.05
CA PHE A 102 8.47 11.98 4.90
C PHE A 102 8.86 12.13 6.39
N ASP A 103 7.91 12.52 7.24
CA ASP A 103 8.17 12.72 8.67
C ASP A 103 7.91 11.45 9.50
N TYR A 104 8.82 11.12 10.42
CA TYR A 104 8.69 9.98 11.35
C TYR A 104 8.59 10.47 12.79
N GLY A 105 7.97 9.67 13.66
CA GLY A 105 7.85 9.98 15.09
C GLY A 105 7.04 11.24 15.37
N VAL A 106 6.12 11.62 14.47
CA VAL A 106 5.28 12.79 14.72
C VAL A 106 4.29 12.51 15.85
N THR A 107 3.91 13.54 16.61
CA THR A 107 2.88 13.37 17.63
C THR A 107 1.52 13.12 16.99
N PRO A 108 0.57 12.47 17.69
CA PRO A 108 -0.79 12.28 17.20
C PRO A 108 -1.45 13.59 16.73
N SER A 109 -1.24 14.69 17.47
CA SER A 109 -1.75 16.01 17.09
C SER A 109 -1.20 16.51 15.74
N VAL A 110 0.09 16.30 15.48
CA VAL A 110 0.70 16.66 14.19
C VAL A 110 0.16 15.76 13.09
N PHE A 111 0.06 14.44 13.33
CA PHE A 111 -0.50 13.50 12.37
C PHE A 111 -1.94 13.87 11.96
N LEU A 112 -2.80 14.13 12.95
CA LEU A 112 -4.20 14.51 12.74
C LEU A 112 -4.34 15.89 12.06
N SER A 113 -3.35 16.77 12.21
CA SER A 113 -3.35 18.06 11.50
C SER A 113 -3.00 17.94 10.00
N ARG A 114 -2.37 16.83 9.57
CA ARG A 114 -2.02 16.63 8.16
C ARG A 114 -3.27 16.25 7.37
N VAL A 115 -3.65 17.12 6.44
CA VAL A 115 -4.82 16.86 5.58
C VAL A 115 -4.58 15.69 4.62
N ARG A 116 -3.33 15.47 4.21
CA ARG A 116 -2.98 14.47 3.19
C ARG A 116 -2.23 13.29 3.80
N GLY A 117 -2.66 12.09 3.44
CA GLY A 117 -1.96 10.84 3.73
C GLY A 117 -0.59 10.72 3.07
N GLY A 118 0.19 9.72 3.49
CA GLY A 118 1.50 9.41 2.90
C GLY A 118 2.54 10.53 3.05
N THR A 119 2.48 11.31 4.13
CA THR A 119 3.43 12.40 4.40
C THR A 119 4.13 12.27 5.74
N CYS A 120 3.53 11.56 6.70
CA CYS A 120 4.11 11.33 8.01
C CYS A 120 3.56 10.05 8.65
N THR A 121 4.24 9.57 9.70
CA THR A 121 3.81 8.47 10.58
C THR A 121 4.18 8.75 12.04
N THR A 122 3.43 8.19 13.00
CA THR A 122 3.82 8.24 14.41
C THR A 122 4.90 7.22 14.76
N ALA A 123 5.16 6.24 13.88
CA ALA A 123 6.26 5.30 14.05
C ALA A 123 7.62 6.01 13.99
N THR A 124 8.55 5.58 14.84
CA THR A 124 9.93 6.07 14.82
C THR A 124 10.74 5.39 13.72
N SER A 125 11.67 6.13 13.12
CA SER A 125 12.66 5.56 12.19
C SER A 125 13.79 4.88 12.95
N ASP A 126 14.32 3.79 12.39
CA ASP A 126 15.62 3.24 12.74
C ASP A 126 16.77 4.16 12.28
N SER A 127 17.99 3.86 12.73
CA SER A 127 19.20 4.61 12.36
C SER A 127 19.49 4.55 10.86
N PHE A 128 20.16 5.58 10.34
CA PHE A 128 20.40 5.67 8.90
C PHE A 128 21.17 4.46 8.34
N ASP A 129 22.13 3.89 9.08
CA ASP A 129 22.89 2.70 8.66
C ASP A 129 21.97 1.50 8.42
N VAL A 130 21.01 1.26 9.33
CA VAL A 130 20.03 0.17 9.22
C VAL A 130 19.11 0.42 8.02
N VAL A 131 18.65 1.65 7.83
CA VAL A 131 17.77 2.01 6.71
C VAL A 131 18.46 1.79 5.37
N ILE A 132 19.71 2.26 5.24
CA ILE A 132 20.52 2.06 4.04
C ILE A 132 20.76 0.57 3.80
N HIS A 133 21.09 -0.19 4.86
CA HIS A 133 21.27 -1.63 4.78
C HIS A 133 20.02 -2.32 4.21
N ARG A 134 18.82 -2.04 4.75
CA ARG A 134 17.57 -2.61 4.23
C ARG A 134 17.34 -2.25 2.78
N ALA A 135 17.45 -0.97 2.42
CA ALA A 135 17.20 -0.53 1.05
C ALA A 135 18.15 -1.20 0.04
N MET A 136 19.44 -1.30 0.36
CA MET A 136 20.43 -1.93 -0.51
C MET A 136 20.29 -3.45 -0.56
N TYR A 137 19.95 -4.09 0.56
CA TYR A 137 19.66 -5.52 0.60
C TYR A 137 18.47 -5.86 -0.30
N LEU A 138 17.38 -5.10 -0.22
CA LEU A 138 16.18 -5.30 -1.03
C LEU A 138 16.41 -4.97 -2.51
N LEU A 139 17.34 -4.06 -2.83
CA LEU A 139 17.77 -3.84 -4.22
C LEU A 139 18.40 -5.12 -4.81
N GLN A 140 19.15 -5.87 -4.00
CA GLN A 140 19.86 -7.08 -4.42
C GLN A 140 19.00 -8.35 -4.38
N ASN A 141 18.06 -8.44 -3.44
CA ASN A 141 17.29 -9.66 -3.17
C ASN A 141 15.80 -9.55 -3.55
N GLY A 142 15.32 -8.33 -3.84
CA GLY A 142 13.91 -8.04 -4.08
C GLY A 142 13.12 -7.79 -2.80
N PHE A 143 11.87 -7.34 -2.97
CA PHE A 143 10.93 -7.01 -1.89
C PHE A 143 9.60 -7.79 -2.01
N GLY A 144 9.60 -8.88 -2.77
CA GLY A 144 8.40 -9.69 -3.06
C GLY A 144 7.51 -9.16 -4.22
N ASN A 145 6.58 -10.00 -4.67
CA ASN A 145 5.59 -9.70 -5.71
C ASN A 145 4.22 -9.38 -5.08
N TYR A 146 4.00 -8.13 -4.68
CA TYR A 146 2.69 -7.70 -4.20
C TYR A 146 1.76 -7.27 -5.34
N ASN A 147 0.47 -7.63 -5.22
CA ASN A 147 -0.60 -7.19 -6.12
C ASN A 147 -0.71 -5.66 -6.21
N VAL A 148 -1.06 -5.19 -7.41
CA VAL A 148 -0.61 -3.92 -8.01
C VAL A 148 -1.48 -2.73 -7.61
N PHE A 149 -1.07 -1.93 -6.61
CA PHE A 149 -1.49 -0.52 -6.49
C PHE A 149 -0.41 0.35 -5.81
N GLN A 150 -0.63 1.67 -5.82
CA GLN A 150 0.24 2.77 -5.38
C GLN A 150 0.89 2.61 -3.98
N ASN A 151 0.40 1.66 -3.18
CA ASN A 151 0.80 1.38 -1.80
C ASN A 151 2.22 0.78 -1.67
N ASN A 152 2.66 -0.04 -2.63
CA ASN A 152 3.89 -0.82 -2.47
C ASN A 152 5.17 0.03 -2.35
N CYS A 153 5.20 1.24 -2.93
CA CYS A 153 6.37 2.13 -2.79
C CYS A 153 6.43 2.83 -1.43
N GLU A 154 5.28 3.17 -0.85
CA GLU A 154 5.17 3.70 0.51
C GLU A 154 5.50 2.60 1.52
N ASP A 155 4.94 1.40 1.35
CA ASP A 155 5.19 0.24 2.20
C ASP A 155 6.66 -0.18 2.17
N PHE A 156 7.28 -0.20 0.98
CA PHE A 156 8.72 -0.41 0.83
C PHE A 156 9.53 0.60 1.65
N ALA A 157 9.21 1.88 1.53
CA ALA A 157 9.97 2.93 2.20
C ALA A 157 9.71 2.93 3.73
N LEU A 158 8.47 2.66 4.15
CA LEU A 158 8.11 2.46 5.56
C LEU A 158 8.89 1.28 6.14
N TYR A 159 8.87 0.11 5.49
CA TYR A 159 9.63 -1.05 5.92
C TYR A 159 11.13 -0.78 6.00
N CYS A 160 11.72 -0.12 4.99
CA CYS A 160 13.13 0.28 5.06
C CYS A 160 13.41 1.13 6.31
N LYS A 161 12.49 2.05 6.65
CA LYS A 161 12.66 2.99 7.76
C LYS A 161 12.37 2.40 9.15
N THR A 162 11.45 1.45 9.26
CA THR A 162 10.95 0.97 10.57
C THR A 162 11.24 -0.51 10.82
N GLY A 163 11.45 -1.29 9.77
CA GLY A 163 11.48 -2.75 9.78
C GLY A 163 10.11 -3.38 10.02
N LEU A 164 9.02 -2.60 10.01
CA LEU A 164 7.67 -3.07 10.31
C LEU A 164 6.97 -3.58 9.06
N LEU A 165 6.37 -4.75 9.17
CA LEU A 165 5.45 -5.34 8.19
C LEU A 165 4.07 -5.49 8.82
N ILE A 166 3.04 -5.32 8.01
CA ILE A 166 1.64 -5.53 8.40
C ILE A 166 1.33 -7.02 8.20
N VAL A 167 0.80 -7.69 9.23
CA VAL A 167 0.55 -9.14 9.24
C VAL A 167 -0.90 -9.50 8.88
N ASP A 168 -1.86 -8.60 9.04
CA ASP A 168 -3.28 -9.01 8.96
C ASP A 168 -3.88 -9.09 7.54
N ARG A 169 -4.57 -10.21 7.31
CA ARG A 169 -5.27 -10.66 6.09
C ARG A 169 -6.70 -10.11 5.98
N LEU A 170 -7.31 -9.58 7.05
CA LEU A 170 -8.69 -9.05 7.04
C LEU A 170 -8.70 -7.52 6.92
N GLY A 171 -8.65 -7.05 5.66
CA GLY A 171 -8.36 -5.67 5.30
C GLY A 171 -9.24 -4.57 5.92
N VAL A 172 -8.57 -3.64 6.62
CA VAL A 172 -8.92 -2.21 6.62
C VAL A 172 -7.62 -1.40 6.48
N GLY A 173 -7.42 -0.77 5.30
CA GLY A 173 -6.46 0.33 5.10
C GLY A 173 -4.97 0.00 5.27
N ARG A 174 -4.33 -0.50 4.22
CA ARG A 174 -2.88 -0.76 4.19
C ARG A 174 -2.00 0.49 4.02
N SER A 175 -2.54 1.63 3.56
CA SER A 175 -1.77 2.87 3.30
C SER A 175 -2.50 4.12 3.80
N GLY A 176 -1.71 5.12 4.21
CA GLY A 176 -2.20 6.45 4.55
C GLY A 176 -2.92 7.16 3.39
N GLN A 177 -2.67 6.77 2.13
CA GLN A 177 -3.40 7.24 0.95
C GLN A 177 -4.62 6.35 0.62
N ALA A 178 -4.55 5.04 0.90
CA ALA A 178 -5.60 4.07 0.57
C ALA A 178 -6.74 3.97 1.61
N SER A 179 -6.62 4.62 2.78
CA SER A 179 -7.72 4.71 3.76
C SER A 179 -8.91 5.57 3.27
N SER A 180 -8.95 5.95 1.98
CA SER A 180 -10.04 6.65 1.33
C SER A 180 -11.21 5.73 0.98
N VAL A 181 -11.62 4.83 1.88
CA VAL A 181 -12.98 4.27 1.81
C VAL A 181 -13.91 5.38 2.29
N ILE A 182 -14.13 6.38 1.43
CA ILE A 182 -15.13 7.42 1.63
C ILE A 182 -16.54 6.82 1.47
N GLY A 183 -16.67 5.64 0.84
CA GLY A 183 -17.98 5.00 0.57
C GLY A 183 -18.66 4.34 1.78
N ALA A 184 -17.95 3.49 2.53
CA ALA A 184 -18.54 2.75 3.65
C ALA A 184 -18.95 3.65 4.84
N PRO A 185 -18.17 4.67 5.25
CA PRO A 185 -18.56 5.60 6.31
C PRO A 185 -19.71 6.52 5.89
N LEU A 186 -19.76 6.99 4.64
CA LEU A 186 -20.84 7.88 4.19
C LEU A 186 -22.19 7.15 4.14
N ALA A 187 -22.20 5.90 3.67
CA ALA A 187 -23.41 5.06 3.66
C ALA A 187 -23.91 4.77 5.08
N ALA A 188 -23.02 4.45 6.03
CA ALA A 188 -23.35 4.23 7.43
C ALA A 188 -23.86 5.50 8.15
N ILE A 189 -23.34 6.68 7.79
CA ILE A 189 -23.84 7.97 8.30
C ILE A 189 -25.23 8.27 7.75
N LEU A 190 -25.48 7.97 6.46
CA LEU A 190 -26.78 8.19 5.82
C LEU A 190 -27.87 7.24 6.34
N SER A 191 -27.49 6.04 6.81
CA SER A 191 -28.40 5.06 7.42
C SER A 191 -28.54 5.17 8.94
N SER A 192 -27.73 6.01 9.61
CA SER A 192 -27.73 6.20 11.06
C SER A 192 -28.67 7.31 11.54
N PRO A 193 -29.28 7.19 12.74
CA PRO A 193 -30.00 8.30 13.40
C PRO A 193 -29.15 9.56 13.63
N LEU A 194 -27.82 9.46 13.54
CA LEU A 194 -26.89 10.58 13.68
C LEU A 194 -27.13 11.69 12.65
N LYS A 195 -27.79 11.38 11.51
CA LYS A 195 -28.25 12.37 10.53
C LYS A 195 -29.15 13.47 11.14
N LEU A 196 -29.89 13.14 12.20
CA LEU A 196 -30.76 14.10 12.91
C LEU A 196 -29.97 15.12 13.75
N LEU A 197 -28.72 14.84 14.08
CA LEU A 197 -27.81 15.77 14.77
C LEU A 197 -26.99 16.64 13.81
N MET A 198 -27.19 16.47 12.49
CA MET A 198 -26.36 17.11 11.45
C MET A 198 -27.20 17.81 10.36
N PRO A 199 -27.86 18.95 10.68
CA PRO A 199 -28.81 19.59 9.77
C PRO A 199 -28.17 20.42 8.65
N SER A 200 -26.84 20.62 8.63
CA SER A 200 -26.18 21.50 7.65
C SER A 200 -25.09 20.79 6.83
N PRO A 201 -24.90 21.18 5.55
CA PRO A 201 -23.80 20.68 4.70
C PRO A 201 -22.41 20.87 5.32
N VAL A 202 -22.21 21.94 6.08
CA VAL A 202 -20.95 22.22 6.79
C VAL A 202 -20.70 21.20 7.90
N GLY A 203 -21.72 20.85 8.69
CA GLY A 203 -21.60 19.84 9.73
C GLY A 203 -21.22 18.46 9.19
N MET A 204 -21.83 18.07 8.07
CA MET A 204 -21.49 16.82 7.36
C MET A 204 -20.05 16.80 6.85
N ALA A 205 -19.58 17.91 6.27
CA ALA A 205 -18.21 18.04 5.79
C ALA A 205 -17.18 17.93 6.94
N VAL A 206 -17.42 18.60 8.07
CA VAL A 206 -16.54 18.55 9.25
C VAL A 206 -16.45 17.14 9.81
N MET A 207 -17.57 16.44 9.97
CA MET A 207 -17.60 15.07 10.48
C MET A 207 -16.91 14.09 9.53
N THR A 208 -17.13 14.24 8.22
CA THR A 208 -16.45 13.41 7.21
C THR A 208 -14.93 13.61 7.26
N ALA A 209 -14.47 14.86 7.37
CA ALA A 209 -13.05 15.18 7.53
C ALA A 209 -12.47 14.64 8.84
N GLY A 210 -13.22 14.73 9.95
CA GLY A 210 -12.84 14.18 11.25
C GLY A 210 -12.69 12.65 11.21
N MET A 211 -13.69 11.96 10.64
CA MET A 211 -13.67 10.50 10.49
C MET A 211 -12.55 10.04 9.55
N TYR A 212 -12.31 10.73 8.44
CA TYR A 212 -11.18 10.46 7.56
C TYR A 212 -9.86 10.54 8.32
N THR A 213 -9.64 11.63 9.04
CA THR A 213 -8.40 11.87 9.78
C THR A 213 -8.20 10.82 10.89
N MET A 214 -9.26 10.48 11.63
CA MET A 214 -9.20 9.44 12.67
C MET A 214 -9.00 8.04 12.09
N SER A 215 -9.64 7.72 10.97
CA SER A 215 -9.44 6.44 10.27
C SER A 215 -7.99 6.30 9.80
N ARG A 216 -7.38 7.36 9.26
CA ARG A 216 -5.96 7.36 8.91
C ARG A 216 -5.04 7.18 10.12
N TYR A 217 -5.41 7.75 11.26
CA TYR A 217 -4.60 7.61 12.48
C TYR A 217 -4.68 6.19 13.03
N ALA A 218 -5.86 5.57 13.04
CA ALA A 218 -6.03 4.19 13.48
C ALA A 218 -5.27 3.18 12.62
N THR A 219 -5.06 3.47 11.33
CA THR A 219 -4.31 2.61 10.40
C THR A 219 -2.83 2.98 10.28
N ASP A 220 -2.35 4.00 11.01
CA ASP A 220 -0.94 4.38 11.01
C ASP A 220 -0.07 3.22 11.54
N ILE A 221 1.08 3.00 10.90
CA ILE A 221 1.97 1.88 11.25
C ILE A 221 2.56 2.00 12.67
N GLY A 222 2.55 3.21 13.26
CA GLY A 222 2.94 3.44 14.64
C GLY A 222 1.82 3.31 15.66
N VAL A 223 0.58 3.06 15.23
CA VAL A 223 -0.61 2.95 16.09
C VAL A 223 -1.21 1.54 16.05
N ARG A 224 -1.25 0.94 14.86
CA ARG A 224 -1.85 -0.38 14.64
C ARG A 224 -1.11 -1.48 15.42
N THR A 225 -1.84 -2.53 15.79
CA THR A 225 -1.32 -3.63 16.62
C THR A 225 -0.91 -4.87 15.81
N ASP A 226 -1.30 -4.92 14.54
CA ASP A 226 -1.08 -6.02 13.60
C ASP A 226 0.18 -5.81 12.75
N VAL A 227 1.22 -5.26 13.37
CA VAL A 227 2.54 -5.11 12.75
C VAL A 227 3.58 -5.88 13.52
N ILE A 228 4.54 -6.44 12.79
CA ILE A 228 5.70 -7.09 13.37
C ILE A 228 6.97 -6.47 12.81
N LYS A 229 8.04 -6.46 13.61
CA LYS A 229 9.35 -6.02 13.18
C LYS A 229 10.14 -7.23 12.67
N VAL A 230 10.53 -7.21 11.40
CA VAL A 230 11.25 -8.31 10.74
C VAL A 230 12.58 -7.79 10.22
N ALA A 231 13.66 -8.53 10.49
CA ALA A 231 14.96 -8.26 9.88
C ALA A 231 14.88 -8.45 8.35
N VAL A 232 15.72 -7.76 7.60
CA VAL A 232 15.60 -7.78 6.12
C VAL A 232 16.04 -9.12 5.52
N GLU A 233 16.91 -9.81 6.23
CA GLU A 233 17.44 -11.12 5.92
C GLU A 233 16.37 -12.21 6.08
N ASP A 234 15.48 -12.05 7.06
CA ASP A 234 14.40 -13.00 7.37
C ASP A 234 13.11 -12.70 6.58
N LEU A 235 13.07 -11.58 5.86
CA LEU A 235 11.91 -11.16 5.09
C LEU A 235 11.42 -12.25 4.10
N PRO A 236 12.29 -12.92 3.32
CA PRO A 236 11.85 -13.97 2.40
C PRO A 236 11.16 -15.14 3.10
N LEU A 237 11.71 -15.60 4.23
CA LEU A 237 11.14 -16.70 5.02
C LEU A 237 9.78 -16.30 5.61
N PHE A 238 9.68 -15.06 6.07
CA PHE A 238 8.43 -14.52 6.62
C PHE A 238 7.35 -14.42 5.53
N LEU A 239 7.71 -13.97 4.32
CA LEU A 239 6.77 -13.89 3.20
C LEU A 239 6.37 -15.28 2.67
N GLU A 240 7.26 -16.27 2.72
CA GLU A 240 6.96 -17.65 2.33
C GLU A 240 6.01 -18.31 3.32
N SER A 241 6.25 -18.16 4.63
CA SER A 241 5.35 -18.64 5.69
C SER A 241 3.95 -18.03 5.59
N MET A 242 3.86 -16.74 5.24
CA MET A 242 2.58 -16.08 4.99
C MET A 242 1.90 -16.52 3.69
N GLY A 243 2.63 -17.10 2.74
CA GLY A 243 2.06 -17.63 1.50
C GLY A 243 1.54 -19.06 1.65
N SER A 244 2.16 -19.87 2.51
CA SER A 244 1.76 -21.26 2.76
C SER A 244 0.46 -21.41 3.55
N GLU A 245 0.18 -20.52 4.51
CA GLU A 245 -1.09 -20.51 5.25
C GLU A 245 -2.29 -20.08 4.38
N GLU A 246 -2.08 -19.71 3.12
CA GLU A 246 -3.14 -19.33 2.17
C GLU A 246 -3.62 -20.55 1.36
N GLY A 247 -2.90 -21.68 1.42
CA GLY A 247 -3.21 -22.91 0.68
C GLY A 247 -3.78 -24.05 1.53
N GLU A 248 -3.99 -23.85 2.84
CA GLU A 248 -4.60 -24.88 3.72
C GLU A 248 -6.11 -24.64 3.97
N ASP A 249 -6.64 -23.47 3.58
CA ASP A 249 -8.05 -23.10 3.80
C ASP A 249 -8.96 -23.38 2.57
N GLU A 250 -8.43 -23.90 1.45
CA GLU A 250 -9.22 -24.18 0.23
C GLU A 250 -9.62 -25.67 0.04
N ASP A 251 -9.23 -26.58 0.94
CA ASP A 251 -9.40 -28.04 0.75
C ASP A 251 -10.42 -28.73 1.72
N GLU A 252 -11.28 -27.99 2.43
CA GLU A 252 -12.26 -28.61 3.38
C GLU A 252 -13.75 -28.41 3.05
N ASP A 253 -14.14 -27.99 1.83
CA ASP A 253 -15.56 -27.76 1.48
C ASP A 253 -16.14 -28.63 0.34
N ASP A 254 -15.50 -29.75 -0.05
CA ASP A 254 -15.94 -30.58 -1.20
C ASP A 254 -16.40 -32.03 -0.86
N GLU A 255 -16.85 -32.33 0.36
CA GLU A 255 -17.43 -33.67 0.68
C GLU A 255 -18.85 -33.71 1.28
N GLU A 256 -19.66 -32.64 1.21
CA GLU A 256 -21.07 -32.67 1.67
C GLU A 256 -22.14 -32.34 0.61
N GLU A 257 -21.92 -32.65 -0.67
CA GLU A 257 -22.99 -32.62 -1.70
C GLU A 257 -23.08 -33.91 -2.55
N GLU A 258 -23.18 -35.10 -1.94
CA GLU A 258 -23.64 -36.29 -2.68
C GLU A 258 -24.75 -37.13 -2.02
N HIS A 259 -25.25 -36.75 -0.83
CA HIS A 259 -26.21 -37.60 -0.11
C HIS A 259 -27.69 -37.14 -0.07
N GLU A 260 -28.08 -36.08 -0.78
CA GLU A 260 -29.47 -35.58 -0.75
C GLU A 260 -30.23 -35.58 -2.10
N GLN A 261 -29.75 -36.31 -3.11
CA GLN A 261 -30.50 -36.51 -4.38
C GLN A 261 -31.06 -37.92 -4.61
N THR A 262 -30.90 -38.87 -3.69
CA THR A 262 -31.43 -40.24 -3.87
C THR A 262 -32.73 -40.54 -3.12
N THR A 263 -33.30 -39.59 -2.37
CA THR A 263 -34.46 -39.87 -1.48
C THR A 263 -35.79 -39.29 -1.93
N THR A 264 -35.85 -38.56 -3.05
CA THR A 264 -37.09 -37.91 -3.54
C THR A 264 -37.71 -38.58 -4.78
N LYS A 265 -37.21 -39.74 -5.24
CA LYS A 265 -37.76 -40.43 -6.43
C LYS A 265 -38.49 -41.76 -6.20
N ASN A 266 -38.64 -42.21 -4.94
CA ASN A 266 -39.23 -43.52 -4.64
C ASN A 266 -40.53 -43.49 -3.82
N ASN A 267 -41.31 -42.39 -3.83
CA ASN A 267 -42.54 -42.34 -3.05
C ASN A 267 -43.77 -41.78 -3.79
N GLU A 268 -43.85 -41.94 -5.12
CA GLU A 268 -45.05 -41.61 -5.91
C GLU A 268 -45.85 -42.82 -6.42
N ASP A 269 -45.43 -44.06 -6.16
CA ASP A 269 -46.19 -45.25 -6.58
C ASP A 269 -46.62 -46.11 -5.38
N SER A 270 -47.59 -45.65 -4.60
CA SER A 270 -48.59 -46.51 -3.91
C SER A 270 -49.48 -45.71 -2.96
N LYS A 271 -50.67 -45.31 -3.44
CA LYS A 271 -51.98 -45.48 -2.78
C LYS A 271 -52.98 -44.45 -3.31
N MET A 272 -53.56 -44.75 -4.47
CA MET A 272 -54.85 -44.20 -4.87
C MET A 272 -55.71 -45.38 -5.34
N LEU A 273 -56.74 -45.73 -4.55
CA LEU A 273 -57.84 -46.71 -4.72
C LEU A 273 -58.13 -47.27 -3.30
N VAL A 274 -59.30 -47.21 -2.65
CA VAL A 274 -60.71 -47.06 -3.04
C VAL A 274 -61.50 -46.63 -1.79
N ALA A 275 -62.52 -45.78 -1.93
CA ALA A 275 -63.82 -45.95 -1.26
C ALA A 275 -64.86 -45.01 -1.88
N ARG A 276 -65.71 -45.55 -2.73
CA ARG A 276 -67.16 -45.36 -2.59
C ARG A 276 -67.69 -46.55 -1.81
#